data_AF-A0A9W8IS60-F1
#
_entry.id   AF-A0A9W8IS60-F1
#
_cell.length_a   1.000
_cell.length_b   1.000
_cell.length_c   1.000
_cell.angle_alpha   90.00
_cell.angle_beta   90.00
_cell.angle_gamma   90.00
#
_symmetry.space_group_name_H-M   'P 1'
#
loop_
_entity.id
_entity.type
_entity.pdbx_description
1 polymer ?
#
loop_
_entity_poly.entity_id
_entity_poly.type
_entity_poly.pdbx_seq_one_letter_code
_entity_poly.pdbx_strand_id
1 'polypeptide(L)'
;MVTAQIELQACPTCPVSRRRFIGPDLREKGLFNYNNSVVVAHELLDEYTISYVTSETPFTAFVTLVAHRYAVSGATFMKEDLFRAVWFSYASLQALDNDMRCSRCGPYPETVIWDGITLAFGRKHLSASLTPPTTTTTASIVRHSIKYQPKQQLLVDVGLRKKLRQVLQGPELDDVFLEEDNSDDDSTRQYNKEKLEQKSRRIVEHLDRVQEVWDGLKEICPELGELFVSFYGASAYSKRLRVPPEYRSFFLQVAAEESVLQMVNGAALSDLRQFLSNPQGMEKTQLLSIPGLYRILTDNHSLNQLIPVMDWLAQRATKVLQALEVERLSIDSGNIQFPQTMGLDDWKSTGCFYSLPQIRFRPIYPNLKSDTQVEKSSRRGDRCGKFYSDICYGFHCIPASEGRNDVFSAIVTRWPVAPKRIIYDFACALGPYCMLREPLFFKNTLFCIDHFHAAGHTKCSPAAFLSEYANVDPRLVAINSSAGECGNSSLKRIRKSVSYMSQERAIIYTKVFLSVWNRIRLQKMQ
;
A
#
# COMPACT_ATOMS: atom_id res chain seq x y z
N MET A 1 -18.10 -6.03 -56.46
CA MET A 1 -17.16 -6.59 -55.47
C MET A 1 -15.77 -6.49 -56.05
N VAL A 2 -14.82 -5.86 -55.36
CA VAL A 2 -13.41 -5.88 -55.76
C VAL A 2 -12.82 -7.18 -55.22
N THR A 3 -12.46 -8.10 -56.11
CA THR A 3 -11.80 -9.34 -55.74
C THR A 3 -10.33 -9.03 -55.47
N ALA A 4 -9.87 -9.27 -54.24
CA ALA A 4 -8.46 -9.13 -53.87
C ALA A 4 -7.87 -10.51 -53.57
N GLN A 5 -6.63 -10.74 -53.98
CA GLN A 5 -5.87 -11.96 -53.68
C GLN A 5 -4.77 -11.63 -52.66
N ILE A 6 -4.55 -12.54 -51.71
CA ILE A 6 -3.48 -12.44 -50.72
C ILE A 6 -2.33 -13.32 -51.19
N GLU A 7 -1.15 -12.72 -51.40
CA GLU A 7 0.06 -13.46 -51.72
C GLU A 7 0.60 -14.16 -50.47
N LEU A 8 0.95 -15.44 -50.62
CA LEU A 8 1.43 -16.29 -49.53
C LEU A 8 2.81 -16.86 -49.85
N GLN A 9 3.69 -16.85 -48.86
CA GLN A 9 5.00 -17.54 -48.92
C GLN A 9 5.02 -18.73 -47.97
N ALA A 10 5.75 -19.80 -48.30
CA ALA A 10 5.94 -20.91 -47.37
C ALA A 10 6.73 -20.44 -46.14
N CYS A 11 6.31 -20.86 -44.94
CA CYS A 11 7.02 -20.51 -43.71
C CYS A 11 8.40 -21.19 -43.67
N PRO A 12 9.51 -20.44 -43.62
CA PRO A 12 10.85 -21.01 -43.70
C PRO A 12 11.24 -21.81 -42.45
N THR A 13 10.57 -21.56 -41.32
CA THR A 13 10.88 -22.17 -40.01
C THR A 13 10.06 -23.42 -39.72
N CYS A 14 8.90 -23.57 -40.37
CA CYS A 14 8.03 -24.73 -40.14
C CYS A 14 8.38 -25.88 -41.10
N PRO A 15 8.30 -27.14 -40.66
CA PRO A 15 8.44 -28.28 -41.56
C PRO A 15 7.46 -28.16 -42.74
N VAL A 16 7.94 -28.42 -43.96
CA VAL A 16 7.14 -28.34 -45.20
C VAL A 16 5.88 -29.21 -45.10
N SER A 17 5.95 -30.34 -44.39
CA SER A 17 4.82 -31.23 -44.10
C SER A 17 3.67 -30.56 -43.35
N ARG A 18 3.93 -29.49 -42.58
CA ARG A 18 2.91 -28.74 -41.85
C ARG A 18 2.18 -27.70 -42.72
N ARG A 19 2.60 -27.50 -43.98
CA ARG A 19 1.98 -26.59 -44.96
C ARG A 19 1.61 -25.22 -44.36
N ARG A 20 2.54 -24.62 -43.63
CA ARG A 20 2.35 -23.30 -43.00
C ARG A 20 2.77 -22.22 -43.98
N PHE A 21 1.90 -21.24 -44.18
CA PHE A 21 2.11 -20.13 -45.08
C PHE A 21 2.11 -18.81 -44.30
N ILE A 22 2.91 -17.86 -44.75
CA ILE A 22 2.98 -16.50 -44.24
C ILE A 22 2.32 -15.60 -45.29
N GLY A 23 1.31 -14.85 -44.90
CA GLY A 23 0.74 -13.78 -45.72
C GLY A 23 1.10 -12.40 -45.17
N PRO A 24 0.75 -11.32 -45.90
CA PRO A 24 0.88 -9.95 -45.42
C PRO A 24 0.09 -9.72 -44.12
N ASP A 25 0.57 -8.81 -43.27
CA ASP A 25 -0.09 -8.48 -41.99
C ASP A 25 -1.42 -7.73 -42.18
N LEU A 26 -1.56 -7.02 -43.31
CA LEU A 26 -2.68 -6.17 -43.72
C LEU A 26 -2.99 -5.02 -42.73
N ARG A 27 -2.07 -4.67 -41.84
CA ARG A 27 -2.26 -3.65 -40.79
C ARG A 27 -2.58 -2.28 -41.37
N GLU A 28 -1.87 -1.89 -42.43
CA GLU A 28 -2.08 -0.61 -43.16
C GLU A 28 -3.47 -0.50 -43.79
N LYS A 29 -4.17 -1.63 -43.94
CA LYS A 29 -5.55 -1.69 -44.43
C LYS A 29 -6.59 -1.79 -43.32
N GLY A 30 -6.17 -1.72 -42.05
CA GLY A 30 -7.04 -1.93 -40.90
C GLY A 30 -7.54 -3.36 -40.77
N LEU A 31 -6.81 -4.35 -41.30
CA LEU A 31 -7.17 -5.76 -41.27
C LEU A 31 -6.10 -6.57 -40.54
N PHE A 32 -6.55 -7.53 -39.74
CA PHE A 32 -5.71 -8.49 -39.04
C PHE A 32 -5.80 -9.84 -39.72
N ASN A 33 -4.70 -10.26 -40.34
CA ASN A 33 -4.58 -11.57 -40.94
C ASN A 33 -4.18 -12.63 -39.89
N TYR A 34 -5.15 -13.42 -39.41
CA TYR A 34 -4.89 -14.43 -38.38
C TYR A 34 -4.15 -15.66 -38.92
N ASN A 35 -4.57 -16.17 -40.09
CA ASN A 35 -4.00 -17.41 -40.66
C ASN A 35 -4.20 -17.55 -42.18
N ASN A 36 -4.31 -16.44 -42.90
CA ASN A 36 -4.56 -16.31 -44.35
C ASN A 36 -5.96 -16.75 -44.83
N SER A 37 -6.67 -17.56 -44.03
CA SER A 37 -8.06 -17.96 -44.29
C SER A 37 -9.06 -17.17 -43.45
N VAL A 38 -8.60 -16.60 -42.33
CA VAL A 38 -9.40 -15.77 -41.43
C VAL A 38 -8.76 -14.39 -41.37
N VAL A 39 -9.48 -13.40 -41.90
CA VAL A 39 -9.10 -11.98 -41.86
C VAL A 39 -10.19 -11.24 -41.10
N VAL A 40 -9.79 -10.41 -40.14
CA VAL A 40 -10.72 -9.69 -39.25
C VAL A 40 -10.36 -8.21 -39.24
N ALA A 41 -11.36 -7.32 -39.28
CA ALA A 41 -11.10 -5.89 -39.18
C ALA A 41 -10.52 -5.53 -37.80
N HIS A 42 -9.53 -4.64 -37.77
CA HIS A 42 -8.99 -4.07 -36.53
C HIS A 42 -10.09 -3.40 -35.72
N GLU A 43 -10.99 -2.67 -36.38
CA GLU A 43 -12.13 -2.01 -35.76
C GLU A 43 -12.95 -2.97 -34.89
N LEU A 44 -13.22 -4.20 -35.35
CA LEU A 44 -13.98 -5.19 -34.58
C LEU A 44 -13.21 -5.69 -33.34
N LEU A 45 -11.89 -5.85 -33.45
CA LEU A 45 -11.03 -6.29 -32.36
C LEU A 45 -10.83 -5.19 -31.32
N ASP A 46 -10.76 -3.94 -31.77
CA ASP A 46 -10.73 -2.74 -30.93
C ASP A 46 -12.09 -2.50 -30.26
N GLU A 47 -13.21 -2.71 -30.97
CA GLU A 47 -14.58 -2.64 -30.43
C GLU A 47 -14.73 -3.59 -29.23
N TYR A 48 -14.24 -4.84 -29.35
CA TYR A 48 -14.23 -5.76 -28.21
C TYR A 48 -13.34 -5.25 -27.08
N THR A 49 -12.13 -4.79 -27.41
CA THR A 49 -11.14 -4.32 -26.42
C THR A 49 -11.70 -3.17 -25.58
N ILE A 50 -12.30 -2.17 -26.23
CA ILE A 50 -12.93 -1.04 -25.55
C ILE A 50 -14.18 -1.48 -24.78
N SER A 51 -14.95 -2.43 -25.31
CA SER A 51 -16.16 -2.93 -24.64
C SER A 51 -15.82 -3.56 -23.29
N TYR A 52 -14.84 -4.45 -23.22
CA TYR A 52 -14.52 -5.14 -21.95
C TYR A 52 -13.72 -4.26 -20.97
N VAL A 53 -13.03 -3.23 -21.46
CA VAL A 53 -12.38 -2.22 -20.60
C VAL A 53 -13.43 -1.31 -19.97
N THR A 54 -14.46 -0.94 -20.74
CA THR A 54 -15.51 -0.01 -20.32
C THR A 54 -16.55 -0.68 -19.41
N SER A 55 -16.97 -1.90 -19.72
CA SER A 55 -17.99 -2.64 -18.97
C SER A 55 -17.65 -4.13 -18.87
N GLU A 56 -18.37 -4.86 -18.02
CA GLU A 56 -18.22 -6.33 -17.94
C GLU A 56 -18.72 -6.99 -19.24
N THR A 57 -17.80 -7.25 -20.17
CA THR A 57 -18.11 -7.82 -21.50
C THR A 57 -17.32 -9.13 -21.74
N PRO A 58 -17.90 -10.30 -21.40
CA PRO A 58 -17.32 -11.59 -21.75
C PRO A 58 -17.29 -11.83 -23.27
N PHE A 59 -16.37 -12.67 -23.75
CA PHE A 59 -16.29 -13.08 -25.16
C PHE A 59 -17.63 -13.59 -25.70
N THR A 60 -18.31 -14.47 -24.95
CA THR A 60 -19.61 -15.03 -25.34
C THR A 60 -20.65 -13.94 -25.60
N ALA A 61 -20.73 -12.92 -24.74
CA ALA A 61 -21.69 -11.84 -24.87
C ALA A 61 -21.41 -10.99 -26.12
N PHE A 62 -20.16 -10.61 -26.32
CA PHE A 62 -19.75 -9.83 -27.50
C PHE A 62 -19.97 -10.60 -28.81
N VAL A 63 -19.52 -11.85 -28.87
CA VAL A 63 -19.65 -12.70 -30.07
C VAL A 63 -21.12 -12.94 -30.42
N THR A 64 -21.99 -13.16 -29.41
CA THR A 64 -23.44 -13.32 -29.63
C THR A 64 -24.04 -12.05 -30.21
N LEU A 65 -23.69 -10.87 -29.66
CA LEU A 65 -24.16 -9.59 -30.17
C LEU A 65 -23.74 -9.35 -31.63
N VAL A 66 -22.47 -9.59 -31.95
CA VAL A 66 -21.97 -9.41 -33.32
C VAL A 66 -22.58 -10.44 -34.27
N ALA A 67 -22.78 -11.68 -33.84
CA ALA A 67 -23.44 -12.71 -34.64
C ALA A 67 -24.88 -12.32 -35.01
N HIS A 68 -25.65 -11.75 -34.07
CA HIS A 68 -26.97 -11.21 -34.39
C HIS A 68 -26.92 -10.06 -35.40
N ARG A 69 -25.94 -9.15 -35.28
CA ARG A 69 -25.73 -8.05 -36.25
C ARG A 69 -25.48 -8.58 -37.67
N TYR A 70 -24.67 -9.63 -37.81
CA TYR A 70 -24.38 -10.26 -39.11
C TYR A 70 -25.60 -10.99 -39.68
N ALA A 71 -26.39 -11.67 -38.83
CA ALA A 71 -27.58 -12.39 -39.24
C ALA A 71 -28.64 -11.46 -39.88
N VAL A 72 -28.76 -10.21 -39.41
CA VAL A 72 -29.65 -9.19 -40.02
C VAL A 72 -29.26 -8.91 -41.47
N SER A 73 -27.97 -9.00 -41.80
CA SER A 73 -27.45 -8.79 -43.16
C SER A 73 -27.40 -10.08 -43.99
N GLY A 74 -27.94 -11.19 -43.49
CA GLY A 74 -27.87 -12.51 -44.14
C GLY A 74 -26.48 -13.17 -44.10
N ALA A 75 -25.54 -12.61 -43.33
CA ALA A 75 -24.19 -13.13 -43.19
C ALA A 75 -24.03 -13.97 -41.92
N THR A 76 -22.95 -14.76 -41.86
CA THR A 76 -22.59 -15.53 -40.66
C THR A 76 -21.35 -14.93 -39.99
N PHE A 77 -21.34 -14.93 -38.66
CA PHE A 77 -20.17 -14.55 -37.87
C PHE A 77 -19.45 -15.78 -37.34
N MET A 78 -18.18 -15.63 -36.99
CA MET A 78 -17.39 -16.72 -36.43
C MET A 78 -17.85 -17.13 -35.02
N LYS A 79 -17.53 -18.37 -34.64
CA LYS A 79 -17.79 -18.89 -33.29
C LYS A 79 -16.85 -18.27 -32.25
N GLU A 80 -17.26 -18.33 -30.99
CA GLU A 80 -16.52 -17.74 -29.86
C GLU A 80 -15.08 -18.25 -29.76
N ASP A 81 -14.85 -19.55 -29.91
CA ASP A 81 -13.51 -20.13 -29.79
C ASP A 81 -12.53 -19.54 -30.80
N LEU A 82 -12.99 -19.33 -32.04
CA LEU A 82 -12.19 -18.72 -33.10
C LEU A 82 -11.96 -17.23 -32.81
N PHE A 83 -13.01 -16.48 -32.48
CA PHE A 83 -12.87 -15.06 -32.17
C PHE A 83 -11.92 -14.82 -31.00
N ARG A 84 -12.03 -15.62 -29.94
CA ARG A 84 -11.14 -15.55 -28.78
C ARG A 84 -9.69 -15.84 -29.17
N ALA A 85 -9.43 -16.84 -30.00
CA ALA A 85 -8.08 -17.15 -30.49
C ALA A 85 -7.51 -16.02 -31.36
N VAL A 86 -8.33 -15.45 -32.24
CA VAL A 86 -7.97 -14.28 -33.06
C VAL A 86 -7.62 -13.10 -32.16
N TRP A 87 -8.47 -12.77 -31.18
CA TRP A 87 -8.24 -11.61 -30.31
C TRP A 87 -6.98 -11.76 -29.46
N PHE A 88 -6.70 -12.94 -28.88
CA PHE A 88 -5.45 -13.12 -28.12
C PHE A 88 -4.20 -13.01 -29.01
N SER A 89 -4.30 -13.43 -30.27
CA SER A 89 -3.21 -13.28 -31.25
C SER A 89 -3.00 -11.82 -31.61
N TYR A 90 -4.10 -11.09 -31.85
CA TYR A 90 -4.10 -9.64 -32.06
C TYR A 90 -3.49 -8.89 -30.87
N ALA A 91 -3.98 -9.16 -29.65
CA ALA A 91 -3.52 -8.54 -28.41
C ALA A 91 -2.02 -8.79 -28.16
N SER A 92 -1.49 -9.94 -28.59
CA SER A 92 -0.07 -10.27 -28.45
C SER A 92 0.85 -9.46 -29.37
N LEU A 93 0.30 -8.89 -30.45
CA LEU A 93 1.01 -8.07 -31.43
C LEU A 93 0.82 -6.56 -31.17
N GLN A 94 -0.10 -6.18 -30.28
CA GLN A 94 -0.31 -4.79 -29.93
C GLN A 94 0.90 -4.22 -29.20
N ALA A 95 1.43 -3.11 -29.73
CA ALA A 95 2.43 -2.29 -29.05
C ALA A 95 1.76 -1.51 -27.90
N LEU A 96 1.74 -2.15 -26.73
CA LEU A 96 1.25 -1.58 -25.47
C LEU A 96 2.42 -1.16 -24.56
N ASP A 97 3.50 -0.69 -25.18
CA ASP A 97 4.71 -0.29 -24.48
C ASP A 97 4.54 1.14 -23.94
N ASN A 98 5.25 1.45 -22.84
CA ASN A 98 5.21 2.74 -22.14
C ASN A 98 3.87 3.13 -21.48
N ASP A 99 2.84 2.28 -21.53
CA ASP A 99 1.55 2.58 -20.91
C ASP A 99 1.55 2.46 -19.39
N MET A 100 2.55 1.82 -18.79
CA MET A 100 2.66 1.60 -17.33
C MET A 100 3.61 2.60 -16.66
N ARG A 101 3.64 3.85 -17.15
CA ARG A 101 4.51 4.90 -16.64
C ARG A 101 3.77 6.24 -16.65
N CYS A 102 3.84 6.98 -15.55
CA CYS A 102 3.31 8.35 -15.52
C CYS A 102 4.28 9.31 -16.21
N SER A 103 3.75 10.18 -17.07
CA SER A 103 4.51 11.25 -17.73
C SER A 103 5.08 12.26 -16.72
N ARG A 104 4.38 12.49 -15.60
CA ARG A 104 4.79 13.43 -14.54
C ARG A 104 5.77 12.80 -13.54
N CYS A 105 5.48 11.58 -13.07
CA CYS A 105 6.29 10.95 -12.01
C CYS A 105 7.53 10.20 -12.54
N GLY A 106 7.60 9.92 -13.84
CA GLY A 106 8.68 9.12 -14.40
C GLY A 106 8.60 7.63 -14.04
N PRO A 107 9.70 6.86 -14.17
CA PRO A 107 9.69 5.42 -13.92
C PRO A 107 9.67 5.07 -12.42
N TYR A 108 10.24 5.93 -11.56
CA TYR A 108 10.36 5.69 -10.13
C TYR A 108 9.57 6.74 -9.35
N PRO A 109 8.23 6.60 -9.24
CA PRO A 109 7.40 7.57 -8.52
C PRO A 109 7.80 7.65 -7.04
N GLU A 110 7.83 8.87 -6.50
CA GLU A 110 8.17 9.11 -5.09
C GLU A 110 7.08 8.62 -4.13
N THR A 111 5.83 8.55 -4.60
CA THR A 111 4.67 8.04 -3.86
C THR A 111 4.07 6.88 -4.63
N VAL A 112 3.87 5.75 -3.95
CA VAL A 112 3.25 4.55 -4.52
C VAL A 112 2.09 4.09 -3.63
N ILE A 113 0.99 3.64 -4.23
CA ILE A 113 -0.15 3.06 -3.53
C ILE A 113 -0.23 1.57 -3.88
N TRP A 114 -0.41 0.72 -2.89
CA TRP A 114 -0.46 -0.73 -3.03
C TRP A 114 -1.86 -1.20 -2.63
N ASP A 115 -2.46 -2.11 -3.40
CA ASP A 115 -3.82 -2.61 -3.12
C ASP A 115 -4.12 -3.94 -3.85
N GLY A 116 -4.54 -4.98 -3.13
CA GLY A 116 -4.88 -6.27 -3.72
C GLY A 116 -6.32 -6.40 -4.21
N ILE A 117 -6.51 -7.14 -5.32
CA ILE A 117 -7.83 -7.57 -5.79
C ILE A 117 -7.87 -9.02 -6.27
N THR A 118 -8.85 -9.77 -5.76
CA THR A 118 -9.17 -11.11 -6.26
C THR A 118 -9.93 -11.05 -7.58
N LEU A 119 -9.29 -11.49 -8.67
CA LEU A 119 -9.93 -11.68 -9.98
C LEU A 119 -10.61 -13.06 -10.17
N ALA A 120 -10.87 -13.79 -9.08
CA ALA A 120 -11.50 -15.13 -9.11
C ALA A 120 -10.79 -16.13 -10.05
N PHE A 121 -9.46 -16.07 -10.10
CA PHE A 121 -8.64 -17.02 -10.85
C PHE A 121 -8.60 -18.36 -10.11
N GLY A 122 -9.17 -19.42 -10.71
CA GLY A 122 -9.25 -20.73 -10.06
C GLY A 122 -7.87 -21.38 -9.90
N ARG A 123 -7.57 -21.93 -8.72
CA ARG A 123 -6.28 -22.61 -8.43
C ARG A 123 -5.89 -23.66 -9.47
N LYS A 124 -6.87 -24.34 -10.07
CA LYS A 124 -6.67 -25.32 -11.15
C LYS A 124 -6.01 -24.75 -12.42
N HIS A 125 -6.02 -23.43 -12.59
CA HIS A 125 -5.39 -22.74 -13.72
C HIS A 125 -4.00 -22.19 -13.38
N LEU A 126 -3.56 -22.28 -12.13
CA LEU A 126 -2.21 -21.88 -11.72
C LEU A 126 -1.20 -22.89 -12.27
N SER A 127 -0.15 -22.37 -12.89
CA SER A 127 1.01 -23.15 -13.33
C SER A 127 2.15 -23.01 -12.34
N ALA A 128 3.07 -23.99 -12.34
CA ALA A 128 4.31 -23.92 -11.57
C ALA A 128 5.29 -22.85 -12.07
N SER A 129 4.99 -22.19 -13.19
CA SER A 129 5.85 -21.18 -13.80
C SER A 129 5.71 -19.79 -13.20
N LEU A 130 4.76 -19.59 -12.27
CA LEU A 130 4.64 -18.31 -11.56
C LEU A 130 5.88 -18.06 -10.69
N THR A 131 6.53 -16.92 -10.94
CA THR A 131 7.66 -16.46 -10.14
C THR A 131 7.37 -15.02 -9.68
N PRO A 132 6.51 -14.83 -8.67
CA PRO A 132 6.26 -13.51 -8.09
C PRO A 132 7.58 -12.90 -7.58
N PRO A 133 7.64 -11.57 -7.36
CA PRO A 133 8.82 -10.92 -6.78
C PRO A 133 9.27 -11.51 -5.44
N THR A 134 8.36 -12.21 -4.74
CA THR A 134 8.62 -12.90 -3.47
C THR A 134 9.52 -14.13 -3.62
N THR A 135 9.70 -14.65 -4.83
CA THR A 135 10.56 -15.81 -5.12
C THR A 135 12.04 -15.45 -4.95
N THR A 136 12.75 -16.30 -4.20
CA THR A 136 14.21 -16.20 -4.01
C THR A 136 14.92 -17.14 -4.97
N THR A 137 16.16 -16.84 -5.31
CA THR A 137 16.99 -17.65 -6.23
C THR A 137 18.37 -17.90 -5.63
N THR A 138 19.19 -18.72 -6.28
CA THR A 138 20.60 -18.90 -5.89
C THR A 138 21.42 -17.62 -6.03
N ALA A 139 20.96 -16.65 -6.82
CA ALA A 139 21.56 -15.32 -6.97
C ALA A 139 21.02 -14.31 -5.94
N SER A 140 20.09 -14.69 -5.06
CA SER A 140 19.63 -13.84 -3.96
C SER A 140 20.76 -13.61 -2.95
N ILE A 141 20.97 -12.34 -2.59
CA ILE A 141 21.87 -11.97 -1.49
C ILE A 141 21.34 -12.54 -0.17
N VAL A 142 22.22 -13.12 0.64
CA VAL A 142 21.87 -13.69 1.95
C VAL A 142 22.29 -12.72 3.06
N ARG A 143 21.33 -12.35 3.91
CA ARG A 143 21.45 -11.38 5.00
C ARG A 143 21.59 -12.10 6.35
N HIS A 144 22.80 -12.54 6.67
CA HIS A 144 23.04 -13.36 7.87
C HIS A 144 22.89 -12.59 9.19
N SER A 145 23.15 -11.28 9.20
CA SER A 145 23.17 -10.50 10.45
C SER A 145 21.76 -10.03 10.88
N ILE A 146 20.78 -10.14 10.00
CA ILE A 146 19.41 -9.66 10.24
C ILE A 146 18.65 -10.62 11.15
N LYS A 147 18.19 -10.11 12.29
CA LYS A 147 17.42 -10.84 13.31
C LYS A 147 16.33 -9.95 13.90
N TYR A 148 15.32 -10.56 14.53
CA TYR A 148 14.28 -9.83 15.25
C TYR A 148 14.87 -8.91 16.32
N GLN A 149 14.56 -7.62 16.23
CA GLN A 149 14.97 -6.62 17.21
C GLN A 149 13.79 -6.27 18.12
N PRO A 150 13.85 -6.61 19.42
CA PRO A 150 12.80 -6.25 20.37
C PRO A 150 12.91 -4.76 20.77
N LYS A 151 11.90 -4.25 21.49
CA LYS A 151 11.93 -2.93 22.12
C LYS A 151 12.25 -1.81 21.12
N GLN A 152 11.45 -1.69 20.05
CA GLN A 152 11.58 -0.61 19.06
C GLN A 152 10.64 0.57 19.32
N GLN A 153 9.72 0.43 20.28
CA GLN A 153 8.71 1.43 20.64
C GLN A 153 9.35 2.68 21.23
N LEU A 154 8.66 3.82 21.18
CA LEU A 154 9.17 5.03 21.79
C LEU A 154 9.32 4.85 23.31
N LEU A 155 8.23 4.55 24.01
CA LEU A 155 8.26 4.03 25.38
C LEU A 155 8.56 2.53 25.36
N VAL A 156 9.63 2.08 26.01
CA VAL A 156 10.02 0.66 26.02
C VAL A 156 9.11 -0.18 26.91
N ASP A 157 8.67 0.39 28.04
CA ASP A 157 7.87 -0.32 29.03
C ASP A 157 6.43 -0.55 28.54
N VAL A 158 6.02 -1.82 28.47
CA VAL A 158 4.69 -2.24 28.00
C VAL A 158 3.59 -1.82 28.99
N GLY A 159 3.89 -1.90 30.29
CA GLY A 159 2.96 -1.54 31.36
C GLY A 159 2.65 -0.05 31.34
N LEU A 160 3.68 0.79 31.22
CA LEU A 160 3.56 2.25 31.11
C LEU A 160 2.74 2.63 29.87
N ARG A 161 3.00 2.02 28.70
CA ARG A 161 2.18 2.27 27.49
C ARG A 161 0.72 1.91 27.70
N LYS A 162 0.44 0.77 28.34
CA LYS A 162 -0.93 0.33 28.63
C LYS A 162 -1.64 1.31 29.58
N LYS A 163 -0.98 1.70 30.68
CA LYS A 163 -1.52 2.67 31.65
C LYS A 163 -1.75 4.03 31.00
N LEU A 164 -0.79 4.53 30.22
CA LEU A 164 -0.92 5.78 29.47
C LEU A 164 -2.16 5.72 28.56
N ARG A 165 -2.32 4.68 27.73
CA ARG A 165 -3.52 4.54 26.89
C ARG A 165 -4.83 4.51 27.68
N GLN A 166 -4.84 3.86 28.85
CA GLN A 166 -6.01 3.84 29.72
C GLN A 166 -6.35 5.23 30.27
N VAL A 167 -5.35 6.05 30.58
CA VAL A 167 -5.58 7.45 30.98
C VAL A 167 -6.13 8.26 29.81
N LEU A 168 -5.58 8.09 28.59
CA LEU A 168 -6.03 8.80 27.39
C LEU A 168 -7.46 8.43 26.96
N GLN A 169 -7.97 7.28 27.41
CA GLN A 169 -9.35 6.80 27.24
C GLN A 169 -10.23 7.07 28.47
N GLY A 170 -9.76 7.90 29.41
CA GLY A 170 -10.42 8.19 30.69
C GLY A 170 -11.89 8.61 30.54
N PRO A 171 -12.68 8.48 31.62
CA PRO A 171 -14.12 8.72 31.58
C PRO A 171 -14.44 10.13 31.06
N GLU A 172 -15.49 10.27 30.25
CA GLU A 172 -16.04 11.57 29.88
C GLU A 172 -16.67 12.18 31.15
N LEU A 173 -16.13 13.31 31.60
CA LEU A 173 -16.47 13.93 32.89
C LEU A 173 -17.54 15.02 32.77
N ASP A 174 -18.08 15.25 31.58
CA ASP A 174 -19.09 16.28 31.32
C ASP A 174 -20.46 15.91 31.93
N ASP A 175 -20.74 14.61 32.15
CA ASP A 175 -21.98 14.11 32.78
C ASP A 175 -21.97 14.14 34.33
N VAL A 176 -21.01 14.82 34.95
CA VAL A 176 -20.79 14.73 36.40
C VAL A 176 -21.67 15.69 37.21
N PHE A 177 -22.28 16.72 36.60
CA PHE A 177 -22.92 17.80 37.37
C PHE A 177 -24.29 18.28 36.85
N LEU A 178 -24.98 17.53 35.98
CA LEU A 178 -26.27 17.95 35.41
C LEU A 178 -27.51 17.24 35.99
N GLU A 179 -27.35 16.31 36.92
CA GLU A 179 -28.50 15.70 37.63
C GLU A 179 -28.64 16.37 39.01
N GLU A 180 -29.30 17.55 39.05
CA GLU A 180 -29.78 18.12 40.32
C GLU A 180 -30.90 17.22 40.88
N ASP A 181 -30.69 16.76 42.11
CA ASP A 181 -31.47 15.75 42.84
C ASP A 181 -32.80 16.36 43.33
N ASN A 182 -33.84 16.34 42.49
CA ASN A 182 -35.18 16.86 42.83
C ASN A 182 -36.19 15.75 43.21
N SER A 183 -35.73 14.58 43.66
CA SER A 183 -36.60 13.43 43.98
C SER A 183 -36.69 13.16 45.48
N ASP A 184 -37.92 13.04 45.99
CA ASP A 184 -38.26 12.81 47.41
C ASP A 184 -38.37 11.31 47.78
N ASP A 185 -37.97 10.40 46.90
CA ASP A 185 -38.06 8.96 47.12
C ASP A 185 -36.76 8.37 47.74
N ASP A 186 -36.91 7.63 48.85
CA ASP A 186 -35.81 7.08 49.66
C ASP A 186 -35.03 5.98 48.93
N SER A 187 -35.70 5.21 48.07
CA SER A 187 -35.06 4.19 47.23
C SER A 187 -34.18 4.80 46.14
N THR A 188 -34.61 5.95 45.61
CA THR A 188 -33.88 6.74 44.61
C THR A 188 -32.65 7.42 45.23
N ARG A 189 -32.75 7.92 46.47
CA ARG A 189 -31.61 8.51 47.21
C ARG A 189 -30.49 7.49 47.48
N GLN A 190 -30.84 6.27 47.87
CA GLN A 190 -29.86 5.23 48.14
C GLN A 190 -29.15 4.75 46.86
N TYR A 191 -29.89 4.58 45.77
CA TYR A 191 -29.34 4.30 44.44
C TYR A 191 -28.41 5.42 43.93
N ASN A 192 -28.80 6.69 44.12
CA ASN A 192 -27.98 7.85 43.74
C ASN A 192 -26.68 7.95 44.56
N LYS A 193 -26.73 7.63 45.86
CA LYS A 193 -25.54 7.60 46.73
C LYS A 193 -24.54 6.52 46.32
N GLU A 194 -25.00 5.30 46.02
CA GLU A 194 -24.13 4.21 45.54
C GLU A 194 -23.48 4.55 44.19
N LYS A 195 -24.24 5.15 43.27
CA LYS A 195 -23.74 5.63 41.97
C LYS A 195 -22.68 6.74 42.14
N LEU A 196 -22.87 7.66 43.09
CA LEU A 196 -21.92 8.73 43.40
C LEU A 196 -20.63 8.20 44.04
N GLU A 197 -20.73 7.23 44.95
CA GLU A 197 -19.57 6.55 45.54
C GLU A 197 -18.79 5.75 44.50
N GLN A 198 -19.48 5.04 43.61
CA GLN A 198 -18.84 4.30 42.52
C GLN A 198 -18.16 5.24 41.53
N LYS A 199 -18.76 6.38 41.20
CA LYS A 199 -18.15 7.43 40.37
C LYS A 199 -16.92 8.05 41.07
N SER A 200 -17.00 8.34 42.37
CA SER A 200 -15.87 8.88 43.15
C SER A 200 -14.68 7.93 43.20
N ARG A 201 -14.92 6.62 43.41
CA ARG A 201 -13.88 5.59 43.35
C ARG A 201 -13.19 5.56 41.99
N ARG A 202 -13.95 5.62 40.88
CA ARG A 202 -13.38 5.66 39.52
C ARG A 202 -12.49 6.88 39.28
N ILE A 203 -12.80 8.02 39.89
CA ILE A 203 -12.00 9.24 39.78
C ILE A 203 -10.68 9.07 40.53
N VAL A 204 -10.71 8.55 41.76
CA VAL A 204 -9.50 8.27 42.55
C VAL A 204 -8.61 7.27 41.80
N GLU A 205 -9.18 6.15 41.33
CA GLU A 205 -8.44 5.16 40.53
C GLU A 205 -7.84 5.74 39.24
N HIS A 206 -8.53 6.71 38.62
CA HIS A 206 -8.01 7.41 37.45
C HIS A 206 -6.84 8.32 37.80
N LEU A 207 -6.94 9.10 38.87
CA LEU A 207 -5.88 9.99 39.33
C LEU A 207 -4.66 9.22 39.84
N ASP A 208 -4.84 8.09 40.52
CA ASP A 208 -3.76 7.19 40.90
C ASP A 208 -3.03 6.67 39.64
N ARG A 209 -3.78 6.31 38.59
CA ARG A 209 -3.18 5.89 37.32
C ARG A 209 -2.46 7.02 36.61
N VAL A 210 -2.97 8.26 36.67
CA VAL A 210 -2.29 9.45 36.15
C VAL A 210 -0.95 9.64 36.88
N GLN A 211 -0.95 9.52 38.20
CA GLN A 211 0.25 9.63 39.04
C GLN A 211 1.30 8.57 38.65
N GLU A 212 0.90 7.30 38.53
CA GLU A 212 1.81 6.23 38.08
C GLU A 212 2.39 6.48 36.67
N VAL A 213 1.58 7.03 35.76
CA VAL A 213 2.04 7.37 34.41
C VAL A 213 3.01 8.55 34.45
N TRP A 214 2.74 9.57 35.25
CA TRP A 214 3.65 10.70 35.43
C TRP A 214 5.01 10.25 35.98
N ASP A 215 5.03 9.44 37.03
CA ASP A 215 6.26 8.91 37.62
C ASP A 215 7.09 8.17 36.57
N GLY A 216 6.45 7.28 35.79
CA GLY A 216 7.13 6.55 34.71
C GLY A 216 7.59 7.43 33.53
N LEU A 217 6.83 8.46 33.15
CA LEU A 217 7.23 9.39 32.10
C LEU A 217 8.38 10.28 32.56
N LYS A 218 8.35 10.75 33.81
CA LYS A 218 9.36 11.63 34.40
C LYS A 218 10.72 10.96 34.53
N GLU A 219 10.76 9.66 34.83
CA GLU A 219 12.00 8.87 34.80
C GLU A 219 12.63 8.79 33.41
N ILE A 220 11.81 8.84 32.35
CA ILE A 220 12.26 8.73 30.96
C ILE A 220 12.66 10.10 30.39
N CYS A 221 11.81 11.10 30.57
CA CYS A 221 12.00 12.49 30.18
C CYS A 221 11.17 13.38 31.13
N PRO A 222 11.81 14.11 32.06
CA PRO A 222 11.11 14.94 33.03
C PRO A 222 10.08 15.88 32.40
N GLU A 223 10.45 16.54 31.31
CA GLU A 223 9.61 17.50 30.60
C GLU A 223 8.41 16.85 29.91
N LEU A 224 8.53 15.59 29.48
CA LEU A 224 7.39 14.81 28.98
C LEU A 224 6.39 14.51 30.11
N GLY A 225 6.90 14.20 31.30
CA GLY A 225 6.09 14.01 32.50
C GLY A 225 5.35 15.29 32.91
N GLU A 226 6.06 16.42 32.95
CA GLU A 226 5.46 17.73 33.25
C GLU A 226 4.41 18.14 32.21
N LEU A 227 4.71 17.92 30.92
CA LEU A 227 3.74 18.15 29.84
C LEU A 227 2.49 17.29 30.05
N PHE A 228 2.63 16.01 30.41
CA PHE A 228 1.51 15.12 30.67
C PHE A 228 0.65 15.59 31.86
N VAL A 229 1.26 15.90 33.01
CA VAL A 229 0.54 16.35 34.20
C VAL A 229 -0.15 17.69 34.01
N SER A 230 0.38 18.56 33.14
CA SER A 230 -0.27 19.85 32.84
C SER A 230 -1.68 19.71 32.24
N PHE A 231 -1.97 18.58 31.56
CA PHE A 231 -3.27 18.29 30.96
C PHE A 231 -4.07 17.20 31.67
N TYR A 232 -3.40 16.20 32.26
CA TYR A 232 -4.07 15.04 32.86
C TYR A 232 -4.00 14.99 34.38
N GLY A 233 -3.16 15.83 35.00
CA GLY A 233 -2.93 15.86 36.45
C GLY A 233 -4.11 16.35 37.27
N ALA A 234 -4.03 16.17 38.59
CA ALA A 234 -5.07 16.58 39.53
C ALA A 234 -5.43 18.08 39.44
N SER A 235 -4.47 18.96 39.13
CA SER A 235 -4.72 20.40 38.93
C SER A 235 -5.51 20.69 37.65
N ALA A 236 -5.20 19.98 36.55
CA ALA A 236 -5.96 20.10 35.31
C ALA A 236 -7.38 19.57 35.48
N TYR A 237 -7.49 18.45 36.20
CA TYR A 237 -8.76 17.84 36.58
C TYR A 237 -9.63 18.78 37.44
N SER A 238 -9.08 19.38 38.49
CA SER A 238 -9.83 20.29 39.38
C SER A 238 -10.31 21.55 38.66
N LYS A 239 -9.54 22.01 37.66
CA LYS A 239 -9.90 23.13 36.78
C LYS A 239 -10.82 22.75 35.62
N ARG A 240 -11.20 21.47 35.49
CA ARG A 240 -12.00 20.93 34.38
C ARG A 240 -11.42 21.29 33.00
N LEU A 241 -10.09 21.25 32.88
CA LEU A 241 -9.43 21.55 31.62
C LEU A 241 -9.77 20.47 30.59
N ARG A 242 -10.34 20.89 29.46
CA ARG A 242 -10.52 20.00 28.32
C ARG A 242 -9.17 19.81 27.63
N VAL A 243 -8.72 18.56 27.54
CA VAL A 243 -7.48 18.24 26.85
C VAL A 243 -7.63 18.52 25.36
N PRO A 244 -6.77 19.36 24.75
CA PRO A 244 -6.82 19.58 23.31
C PRO A 244 -6.49 18.28 22.53
N PRO A 245 -7.16 18.02 21.39
CA PRO A 245 -7.01 16.79 20.63
C PRO A 245 -5.57 16.52 20.14
N GLU A 246 -4.77 17.58 19.96
CA GLU A 246 -3.38 17.54 19.55
C GLU A 246 -2.52 16.80 20.57
N TYR A 247 -2.67 17.09 21.87
CA TYR A 247 -1.92 16.40 22.94
C TYR A 247 -2.39 14.98 23.11
N ARG A 248 -3.71 14.74 23.03
CA ARG A 248 -4.24 13.37 23.07
C ARG A 248 -3.63 12.54 21.94
N SER A 249 -3.57 13.09 20.72
CA SER A 249 -2.95 12.42 19.57
C SER A 249 -1.45 12.22 19.77
N PHE A 250 -0.73 13.21 20.28
CA PHE A 250 0.70 13.10 20.60
C PHE A 250 0.98 11.99 21.62
N PHE A 251 0.27 11.97 22.75
CA PHE A 251 0.45 10.93 23.77
C PHE A 251 0.00 9.54 23.30
N LEU A 252 -0.99 9.45 22.38
CA LEU A 252 -1.32 8.19 21.71
C LEU A 252 -0.17 7.67 20.84
N GLN A 253 0.53 8.57 20.13
CA GLN A 253 1.73 8.21 19.36
C GLN A 253 2.89 7.83 20.28
N VAL A 254 3.07 8.52 21.42
CA VAL A 254 4.08 8.19 22.44
C VAL A 254 3.85 6.80 23.01
N ALA A 255 2.59 6.45 23.24
CA ALA A 255 2.19 5.15 23.74
C ALA A 255 2.13 4.05 22.67
N ALA A 256 2.47 4.32 21.41
CA ALA A 256 2.35 3.39 20.28
C ALA A 256 3.03 2.04 20.51
N GLU A 257 2.43 0.94 20.01
CA GLU A 257 3.07 -0.39 20.03
C GLU A 257 4.02 -0.58 18.84
N GLU A 258 3.91 0.28 17.84
CA GLU A 258 4.76 0.33 16.67
C GLU A 258 6.17 0.84 17.01
N SER A 259 7.10 0.59 16.10
CA SER A 259 8.44 1.16 16.17
C SER A 259 8.38 2.68 16.19
N VAL A 260 9.26 3.33 16.96
CA VAL A 260 9.44 4.79 16.93
C VAL A 260 9.71 5.29 15.50
N LEU A 261 10.30 4.45 14.64
CA LEU A 261 10.60 4.79 13.25
C LEU A 261 9.35 4.90 12.35
N GLN A 262 8.18 4.47 12.83
CA GLN A 262 6.89 4.76 12.17
C GLN A 262 6.50 6.24 12.32
N MET A 263 6.90 6.86 13.44
CA MET A 263 6.65 8.28 13.72
C MET A 263 7.83 9.17 13.30
N VAL A 264 9.06 8.71 13.53
CA VAL A 264 10.29 9.46 13.28
C VAL A 264 11.19 8.60 12.39
N ASN A 265 10.86 8.54 11.10
CA ASN A 265 11.71 7.87 10.11
C ASN A 265 13.03 8.66 9.91
N GLY A 266 13.94 8.15 9.10
CA GLY A 266 15.26 8.77 8.85
C GLY A 266 15.19 10.19 8.29
N ALA A 267 14.21 10.51 7.43
CA ALA A 267 14.01 11.86 6.92
C ALA A 267 13.52 12.79 8.04
N ALA A 268 12.46 12.39 8.76
CA ALA A 268 11.93 13.13 9.89
C ALA A 268 12.95 13.31 11.02
N LEU A 269 13.82 12.32 11.26
CA LEU A 269 14.91 12.40 12.23
C LEU A 269 15.95 13.43 11.81
N SER A 270 16.26 13.52 10.51
CA SER A 270 17.16 14.53 9.96
C SER A 270 16.58 15.93 10.16
N ASP A 271 15.30 16.12 9.81
CA ASP A 271 14.60 17.40 9.98
C ASP A 271 14.53 17.80 11.46
N LEU A 272 14.22 16.85 12.35
CA LEU A 272 14.16 17.07 13.79
C LEU A 272 15.51 17.50 14.38
N ARG A 273 16.60 16.84 13.97
CA ARG A 273 17.96 17.21 14.42
C ARG A 273 18.40 18.55 13.86
N GLN A 274 18.05 18.83 12.61
CA GLN A 274 18.30 20.13 12.02
C GLN A 274 17.59 21.18 12.86
N PHE A 275 16.28 21.06 13.09
CA PHE A 275 15.50 21.97 13.94
C PHE A 275 16.14 22.15 15.33
N LEU A 276 16.55 21.07 16.00
CA LEU A 276 17.20 21.10 17.32
C LEU A 276 18.54 21.87 17.34
N SER A 277 19.26 21.95 16.21
CA SER A 277 20.52 22.69 16.12
C SER A 277 20.35 24.21 16.16
N ASN A 278 19.18 24.72 15.74
CA ASN A 278 18.83 26.13 15.83
C ASN A 278 17.29 26.31 15.97
N PRO A 279 16.72 26.02 17.15
CA PRO A 279 15.26 25.98 17.34
C PRO A 279 14.58 27.35 17.17
N GLN A 280 15.31 28.44 17.44
CA GLN A 280 14.76 29.81 17.35
C GLN A 280 14.86 30.41 15.94
N GLY A 281 15.82 29.96 15.13
CA GLY A 281 16.05 30.49 13.79
C GLY A 281 15.45 29.66 12.66
N MET A 282 14.76 28.55 12.97
CA MET A 282 14.20 27.66 11.95
C MET A 282 12.68 27.58 11.97
N GLU A 283 12.13 27.49 10.77
CA GLU A 283 10.70 27.38 10.53
C GLU A 283 10.14 26.09 11.15
N LYS A 284 9.07 26.22 11.95
CA LYS A 284 8.36 25.08 12.56
C LYS A 284 7.90 24.05 11.51
N THR A 285 7.70 24.49 10.26
CA THR A 285 7.30 23.66 9.12
C THR A 285 8.32 22.57 8.75
N GLN A 286 9.56 22.66 9.25
CA GLN A 286 10.52 21.54 9.14
C GLN A 286 10.02 20.27 9.85
N LEU A 287 9.16 20.41 10.86
CA LEU A 287 8.63 19.29 11.63
C LEU A 287 7.31 18.72 11.09
N LEU A 288 6.86 19.14 9.89
CA LEU A 288 5.64 18.61 9.26
C LEU A 288 5.66 17.09 9.07
N SER A 289 6.86 16.50 9.00
CA SER A 289 7.08 15.06 8.92
C SER A 289 6.80 14.31 10.24
N ILE A 290 6.52 15.03 11.34
CA ILE A 290 6.10 14.50 12.64
C ILE A 290 4.81 15.24 13.10
N PRO A 291 3.64 14.92 12.53
CA PRO A 291 2.42 15.72 12.73
C PRO A 291 1.98 15.89 14.18
N GLY A 292 2.18 14.86 15.01
CA GLY A 292 1.89 14.93 16.44
C GLY A 292 2.70 16.02 17.15
N LEU A 293 4.00 16.09 16.86
CA LEU A 293 4.92 17.09 17.42
C LEU A 293 4.69 18.48 16.84
N TYR A 294 4.44 18.58 15.53
CA TYR A 294 4.18 19.85 14.87
C TYR A 294 2.95 20.56 15.47
N ARG A 295 1.86 19.83 15.68
CA ARG A 295 0.61 20.41 16.22
C ARG A 295 0.76 20.94 17.64
N ILE A 296 1.44 20.21 18.53
CA ILE A 296 1.70 20.71 19.89
C ILE A 296 2.66 21.91 19.90
N LEU A 297 3.56 22.01 18.93
CA LEU A 297 4.47 23.16 18.79
C LEU A 297 3.75 24.43 18.29
N THR A 298 2.65 24.27 17.55
CA THR A 298 1.83 25.40 17.09
C THR A 298 0.86 25.93 18.16
N ASP A 299 0.57 25.14 19.20
CA ASP A 299 -0.42 25.46 20.24
C ASP A 299 0.13 26.25 21.44
N ASN A 300 0.96 27.28 21.17
CA ASN A 300 1.43 28.27 22.15
C ASN A 300 2.25 27.76 23.37
N HIS A 301 2.75 26.51 23.38
CA HIS A 301 3.71 26.10 24.41
C HIS A 301 5.06 26.79 24.25
N SER A 302 5.75 27.00 25.38
CA SER A 302 7.14 27.46 25.37
C SER A 302 8.00 26.44 24.65
N LEU A 303 8.61 26.84 23.53
CA LEU A 303 9.56 26.03 22.76
C LEU A 303 10.61 25.37 23.68
N ASN A 304 11.03 26.09 24.73
CA ASN A 304 12.00 25.61 25.71
C ASN A 304 11.54 24.35 26.47
N GLN A 305 10.24 24.17 26.69
CA GLN A 305 9.69 22.98 27.34
C GLN A 305 9.63 21.77 26.39
N LEU A 306 9.52 22.01 25.08
CA LEU A 306 9.42 20.94 24.09
C LEU A 306 10.78 20.46 23.58
N ILE A 307 11.83 21.30 23.65
CA ILE A 307 13.20 20.93 23.21
C ILE A 307 13.68 19.63 23.87
N PRO A 308 13.59 19.42 25.20
CA PRO A 308 14.03 18.16 25.82
C PRO A 308 13.22 16.96 25.35
N VAL A 309 11.91 17.13 25.13
CA VAL A 309 11.04 16.07 24.57
C VAL A 309 11.46 15.73 23.14
N MET A 310 11.73 16.74 22.31
CA MET A 310 12.22 16.57 20.94
C MET A 310 13.57 15.86 20.88
N ASP A 311 14.51 16.23 21.76
CA ASP A 311 15.81 15.58 21.85
C ASP A 311 15.68 14.12 22.29
N TRP A 312 14.85 13.84 23.30
CA TRP A 312 14.53 12.46 23.71
C TRP A 312 13.95 11.62 22.56
N LEU A 313 12.99 12.18 21.80
CA LEU A 313 12.44 11.54 20.59
C LEU A 313 13.54 11.21 19.58
N ALA A 314 14.41 12.18 19.28
CA ALA A 314 15.50 12.04 18.32
C ALA A 314 16.52 10.98 18.77
N GLN A 315 16.93 11.00 20.03
CA GLN A 315 17.84 10.01 20.61
C GLN A 315 17.25 8.59 20.53
N ARG A 316 15.96 8.44 20.87
CA ARG A 316 15.29 7.15 20.83
C ARG A 316 15.20 6.60 19.41
N ALA A 317 14.78 7.42 18.44
CA ALA A 317 14.74 7.05 17.02
C ALA A 317 16.13 6.66 16.49
N THR A 318 17.16 7.44 16.84
CA THR A 318 18.56 7.16 16.50
C THR A 318 18.98 5.78 16.98
N LYS A 319 18.76 5.48 18.26
CA LYS A 319 19.15 4.21 18.87
C LYS A 319 18.46 3.02 18.20
N VAL A 320 17.17 3.15 17.89
CA VAL A 320 16.42 2.09 17.21
C VAL A 320 16.90 1.89 15.76
N LEU A 321 17.14 2.98 15.02
CA LEU A 321 17.68 2.89 13.66
C LEU A 321 19.06 2.23 13.64
N GLN A 322 19.98 2.66 14.51
CA GLN A 322 21.31 2.07 14.65
C GLN A 322 21.26 0.57 15.03
N ALA A 323 20.31 0.18 15.88
CA ALA A 323 20.13 -1.22 16.27
C ALA A 323 19.61 -2.11 15.12
N LEU A 324 18.96 -1.52 14.11
CA LEU A 324 18.52 -2.23 12.90
C LEU A 324 19.62 -2.26 11.83
N GLU A 325 20.48 -1.24 11.77
CA GLU A 325 21.61 -1.11 10.82
C GLU A 325 22.79 -2.04 11.17
N VAL A 326 22.53 -3.34 11.31
CA VAL A 326 23.55 -4.35 11.68
C VAL A 326 24.35 -4.88 10.48
N GLU A 327 23.89 -4.64 9.26
CA GLU A 327 24.55 -5.09 8.04
C GLU A 327 24.58 -3.95 7.03
N ARG A 328 25.79 -3.49 6.68
CA ARG A 328 26.01 -2.52 5.61
C ARG A 328 26.51 -3.25 4.38
N LEU A 329 25.58 -3.77 3.57
CA LEU A 329 25.87 -3.91 2.15
C LEU A 329 24.99 -2.90 1.46
N SER A 330 25.63 -1.96 0.77
CA SER A 330 24.88 -1.02 -0.02
C SER A 330 24.15 -1.79 -1.09
N ILE A 331 22.88 -1.45 -1.21
CA ILE A 331 22.08 -1.79 -2.38
C ILE A 331 22.50 -0.79 -3.51
N ASP A 332 23.80 -0.44 -3.58
CA ASP A 332 24.31 0.63 -4.46
C ASP A 332 24.16 0.24 -5.92
N SER A 333 23.82 1.26 -6.68
CA SER A 333 23.67 1.29 -8.13
C SER A 333 24.88 0.78 -8.91
N GLY A 334 26.06 0.68 -8.28
CA GLY A 334 27.32 0.33 -8.93
C GLY A 334 27.58 -1.17 -9.11
N ASN A 335 26.97 -2.03 -8.30
CA ASN A 335 27.15 -3.50 -8.34
C ASN A 335 25.80 -4.21 -8.55
N ILE A 336 24.89 -3.59 -9.29
CA ILE A 336 23.65 -4.22 -9.72
C ILE A 336 24.03 -5.37 -10.65
N GLN A 337 24.03 -6.61 -10.14
CA GLN A 337 23.87 -7.77 -11.00
C GLN A 337 22.45 -7.72 -11.54
N PHE A 338 22.30 -7.07 -12.71
CA PHE A 338 21.10 -7.20 -13.49
C PHE A 338 20.93 -8.69 -13.76
N PRO A 339 19.80 -9.31 -13.36
CA PRO A 339 19.45 -10.62 -13.88
C PRO A 339 19.64 -10.54 -15.39
N GLN A 340 20.49 -11.40 -15.97
CA GLN A 340 20.61 -11.51 -17.43
C GLN A 340 19.20 -11.50 -17.97
N THR A 341 18.87 -10.48 -18.76
CA THR A 341 17.52 -10.07 -19.13
C THR A 341 16.61 -11.28 -19.21
N MET A 342 15.80 -11.52 -18.17
CA MET A 342 14.64 -12.38 -18.33
C MET A 342 13.92 -11.82 -19.55
N GLY A 343 13.75 -12.66 -20.59
CA GLY A 343 13.36 -12.18 -21.91
C GLY A 343 12.14 -11.26 -21.84
N LEU A 344 12.03 -10.30 -22.76
CA LEU A 344 10.98 -9.27 -22.76
C LEU A 344 9.53 -9.82 -22.62
N ASP A 345 9.32 -11.13 -22.89
CA ASP A 345 8.05 -11.85 -22.78
C ASP A 345 7.89 -12.78 -21.56
N ASP A 346 8.89 -12.87 -20.68
CA ASP A 346 8.88 -13.80 -19.53
C ASP A 346 7.73 -13.51 -18.54
N TRP A 347 7.23 -12.27 -18.52
CA TRP A 347 6.08 -11.87 -17.68
C TRP A 347 4.79 -12.67 -17.97
N LYS A 348 4.59 -13.16 -19.20
CA LYS A 348 3.42 -14.01 -19.57
C LYS A 348 3.45 -15.35 -18.84
N SER A 349 4.65 -15.88 -18.60
CA SER A 349 4.86 -17.13 -17.87
C SER A 349 4.93 -16.87 -16.37
N THR A 350 5.75 -15.91 -15.95
CA THR A 350 6.01 -15.62 -14.53
C THR A 350 4.84 -14.96 -13.82
N GLY A 351 3.92 -14.36 -14.57
CA GLY A 351 2.80 -13.60 -14.05
C GLY A 351 3.22 -12.29 -13.38
N CYS A 352 4.41 -11.77 -13.70
CA CYS A 352 4.98 -10.59 -13.08
C CYS A 352 5.31 -9.54 -14.15
N PHE A 353 4.50 -8.48 -14.25
CA PHE A 353 4.68 -7.42 -15.22
C PHE A 353 4.82 -6.07 -14.53
N TYR A 354 5.98 -5.45 -14.68
CA TYR A 354 6.26 -4.09 -14.23
C TYR A 354 6.86 -3.30 -15.38
N SER A 355 6.58 -2.00 -15.47
CA SER A 355 7.34 -1.10 -16.35
C SER A 355 8.81 -0.99 -15.94
N LEU A 356 9.11 -1.36 -14.70
CA LEU A 356 10.45 -1.35 -14.13
C LEU A 356 11.14 -2.70 -14.35
N PRO A 357 12.41 -2.69 -14.82
CA PRO A 357 13.18 -3.91 -14.92
C PRO A 357 13.38 -4.50 -13.53
N GLN A 358 13.56 -5.82 -13.47
CA GLN A 358 14.07 -6.44 -12.26
C GLN A 358 15.54 -6.06 -12.13
N ILE A 359 15.88 -5.27 -11.12
CA ILE A 359 17.26 -4.83 -10.89
C ILE A 359 17.97 -5.71 -9.86
N ARG A 360 17.25 -6.54 -9.10
CA ARG A 360 17.83 -7.48 -8.15
C ARG A 360 16.86 -8.59 -7.78
N PHE A 361 17.38 -9.66 -7.19
CA PHE A 361 16.58 -10.71 -6.57
C PHE A 361 16.20 -10.32 -5.14
N ARG A 362 15.07 -10.86 -4.66
CA ARG A 362 14.66 -10.69 -3.26
C ARG A 362 15.74 -11.29 -2.35
N PRO A 363 16.26 -10.57 -1.35
CA PRO A 363 17.22 -11.12 -0.41
C PRO A 363 16.63 -12.25 0.45
N ILE A 364 17.52 -13.07 1.03
CA ILE A 364 17.19 -14.17 1.94
C ILE A 364 17.59 -13.79 3.36
N TYR A 365 16.69 -13.98 4.33
CA TYR A 365 16.91 -13.65 5.75
C TYR A 365 16.86 -14.92 6.61
N PRO A 366 17.95 -15.70 6.69
CA PRO A 366 17.94 -17.05 7.30
C PRO A 366 17.57 -17.04 8.79
N ASN A 367 17.86 -15.95 9.51
CA ASN A 367 17.60 -15.82 10.94
C ASN A 367 16.21 -15.25 11.27
N LEU A 368 15.38 -14.96 10.25
CA LEU A 368 13.98 -14.59 10.40
C LEU A 368 13.09 -15.81 10.10
N LYS A 369 12.79 -16.61 11.13
CA LYS A 369 12.07 -17.91 11.01
C LYS A 369 10.74 -17.87 10.23
N SER A 370 10.10 -16.71 10.16
CA SER A 370 8.80 -16.52 9.49
C SER A 370 8.87 -15.54 8.32
N ASP A 371 10.05 -15.33 7.73
CA ASP A 371 10.26 -14.31 6.69
C ASP A 371 9.40 -14.52 5.43
N THR A 372 9.33 -15.77 5.00
CA THR A 372 8.58 -16.24 3.82
C THR A 372 7.31 -17.00 4.18
N GLN A 373 7.00 -17.13 5.48
CA GLN A 373 5.79 -17.83 5.90
C GLN A 373 4.56 -17.00 5.51
N VAL A 374 3.63 -17.64 4.81
CA VAL A 374 2.32 -17.07 4.52
C VAL A 374 1.63 -16.79 5.86
N GLU A 375 1.27 -15.52 6.10
CA GLU A 375 0.52 -15.16 7.29
C GLU A 375 -0.78 -15.97 7.33
N LYS A 376 -1.05 -16.63 8.47
CA LYS A 376 -2.31 -17.36 8.70
C LYS A 376 -3.45 -16.35 8.78
N SER A 377 -3.89 -15.82 7.65
CA SER A 377 -5.14 -15.08 7.59
C SER A 377 -6.30 -16.07 7.75
N SER A 378 -7.25 -15.72 8.61
CA SER A 378 -8.55 -16.39 8.66
C SER A 378 -9.14 -16.42 7.25
N ARG A 379 -9.83 -17.52 6.89
CA ARG A 379 -10.40 -17.80 5.55
C ARG A 379 -11.00 -16.55 4.87
N ARG A 380 -10.15 -15.80 4.16
CA ARG A 380 -10.50 -14.72 3.24
C ARG A 380 -9.83 -15.11 1.93
N GLY A 381 -10.65 -15.48 0.95
CA GLY A 381 -10.25 -16.20 -0.25
C GLY A 381 -9.10 -15.57 -1.01
N ASP A 382 -8.36 -16.44 -1.71
CA ASP A 382 -7.28 -16.22 -2.68
C ASP A 382 -7.19 -14.78 -3.22
N ARG A 383 -6.23 -14.00 -2.73
CA ARG A 383 -5.99 -12.59 -3.08
C ARG A 383 -4.88 -12.48 -4.12
N CYS A 384 -5.04 -11.62 -5.12
CA CYS A 384 -4.03 -11.31 -6.13
C CYS A 384 -3.69 -9.82 -6.01
N GLY A 385 -2.41 -9.45 -5.82
CA GLY A 385 -1.98 -8.09 -5.50
C GLY A 385 -1.84 -7.20 -6.73
N LYS A 386 -2.24 -5.92 -6.66
CA LYS A 386 -2.01 -4.92 -7.72
C LYS A 386 -1.55 -3.59 -7.14
N PHE A 387 -0.99 -2.72 -7.98
CA PHE A 387 -0.30 -1.51 -7.52
C PHE A 387 -0.79 -0.32 -8.31
N TYR A 388 -1.23 0.71 -7.58
CA TYR A 388 -1.81 1.91 -8.16
C TYR A 388 -0.99 3.14 -7.78
N SER A 389 -0.73 3.97 -8.77
CA SER A 389 -0.90 5.40 -8.59
C SER A 389 -2.15 5.76 -9.41
N ASP A 390 -2.43 7.02 -9.69
CA ASP A 390 -3.43 7.32 -10.73
C ASP A 390 -3.13 6.62 -12.08
N ILE A 391 -1.87 6.18 -12.28
CA ILE A 391 -1.38 5.26 -13.31
C ILE A 391 -0.89 3.94 -12.68
N CYS A 392 -1.21 2.79 -13.27
CA CYS A 392 -0.68 1.50 -12.84
C CYS A 392 0.77 1.33 -13.35
N TYR A 393 1.71 0.99 -12.47
CA TYR A 393 3.13 0.75 -12.84
C TYR A 393 3.45 -0.72 -13.10
N GLY A 394 2.52 -1.61 -12.75
CA GLY A 394 2.71 -3.04 -12.88
C GLY A 394 1.76 -3.83 -11.98
N PHE A 395 1.82 -5.14 -12.14
CA PHE A 395 1.10 -6.11 -11.35
C PHE A 395 1.91 -7.41 -11.29
N HIS A 396 1.64 -8.23 -10.28
CA HIS A 396 2.05 -9.62 -10.33
C HIS A 396 0.97 -10.52 -9.75
N CYS A 397 0.90 -11.76 -10.23
CA CYS A 397 0.00 -12.77 -9.69
C CYS A 397 0.59 -13.33 -8.40
N ILE A 398 -0.21 -13.31 -7.32
CA ILE A 398 0.15 -13.92 -6.04
C ILE A 398 -0.54 -15.29 -5.97
N PRO A 399 0.19 -16.39 -5.75
CA PRO A 399 -0.39 -17.74 -5.67
C PRO A 399 -1.11 -18.01 -4.34
N ALA A 400 -0.88 -17.17 -3.33
CA ALA A 400 -1.40 -17.29 -1.97
C ALA A 400 -2.06 -15.97 -1.51
N SER A 401 -2.33 -15.84 -0.21
CA SER A 401 -2.83 -14.58 0.34
C SER A 401 -1.78 -13.48 0.25
N GLU A 402 -2.21 -12.31 -0.20
CA GLU A 402 -1.46 -11.06 -0.12
C GLU A 402 -0.93 -10.82 1.30
N GLY A 403 0.32 -10.35 1.38
CA GLY A 403 0.88 -9.81 2.61
C GLY A 403 2.02 -8.85 2.38
N ARG A 404 2.69 -8.49 3.48
CA ARG A 404 3.79 -7.51 3.51
C ARG A 404 4.95 -7.89 2.60
N ASN A 405 5.16 -9.19 2.40
CA ASN A 405 6.23 -9.71 1.57
C ASN A 405 6.07 -9.33 0.10
N ASP A 406 4.84 -9.25 -0.42
CA ASP A 406 4.58 -8.93 -1.82
C ASP A 406 4.97 -7.48 -2.14
N VAL A 407 4.54 -6.55 -1.29
CA VAL A 407 4.90 -5.13 -1.37
C VAL A 407 6.40 -4.94 -1.20
N PHE A 408 6.97 -5.51 -0.13
CA PHE A 408 8.40 -5.44 0.15
C PHE A 408 9.24 -5.94 -1.03
N SER A 409 8.92 -7.14 -1.53
CA SER A 409 9.72 -7.79 -2.57
C SER A 409 9.60 -7.06 -3.90
N ALA A 410 8.41 -6.58 -4.26
CA ALA A 410 8.25 -5.77 -5.45
C ALA A 410 9.06 -4.46 -5.37
N ILE A 411 9.02 -3.76 -4.23
CA ILE A 411 9.79 -2.52 -4.06
C ILE A 411 11.31 -2.80 -4.11
N VAL A 412 11.81 -3.77 -3.33
CA VAL A 412 13.24 -4.07 -3.29
C VAL A 412 13.74 -4.58 -4.64
N THR A 413 12.96 -5.35 -5.41
CA THR A 413 13.42 -5.90 -6.69
C THR A 413 13.33 -4.94 -7.88
N ARG A 414 12.55 -3.86 -7.77
CA ARG A 414 12.23 -2.95 -8.89
C ARG A 414 12.70 -1.50 -8.70
N TRP A 415 12.79 -1.01 -7.47
CA TRP A 415 13.19 0.39 -7.19
C TRP A 415 14.67 0.47 -6.82
N PRO A 416 15.49 1.30 -7.49
CA PRO A 416 16.90 1.51 -7.13
C PRO A 416 17.03 2.17 -5.76
N VAL A 417 16.12 3.09 -5.44
CA VAL A 417 15.97 3.78 -4.14
C VAL A 417 14.50 3.66 -3.73
N ALA A 418 14.23 3.39 -2.45
CA ALA A 418 12.86 3.25 -1.97
C ALA A 418 12.04 4.52 -2.24
N PRO A 419 10.74 4.40 -2.56
CA PRO A 419 9.84 5.55 -2.64
C PRO A 419 9.87 6.37 -1.34
N LYS A 420 9.67 7.69 -1.45
CA LYS A 420 9.51 8.55 -0.27
C LYS A 420 8.25 8.17 0.52
N ARG A 421 7.21 7.68 -0.14
CA ARG A 421 5.92 7.34 0.48
C ARG A 421 5.35 6.04 -0.09
N ILE A 422 4.96 5.14 0.81
CA ILE A 422 4.24 3.91 0.49
C ILE A 422 2.89 3.95 1.20
N ILE A 423 1.82 3.97 0.42
CA ILE A 423 0.44 3.94 0.92
C ILE A 423 -0.11 2.54 0.74
N TYR A 424 -0.60 1.93 1.82
CA TYR A 424 -1.07 0.55 1.83
C TYR A 424 -2.05 0.30 2.98
N ASP A 425 -3.06 -0.53 2.79
CA ASP A 425 -4.04 -0.88 3.83
C ASP A 425 -3.35 -1.44 5.10
N PHE A 426 -2.30 -2.23 4.91
CA PHE A 426 -1.52 -2.85 5.98
C PHE A 426 -0.15 -2.16 6.19
N ALA A 427 -0.06 -0.87 5.86
CA ALA A 427 1.17 -0.08 5.99
C ALA A 427 1.78 -0.11 7.40
N CYS A 428 0.95 -0.10 8.45
CA CYS A 428 1.40 -0.13 9.85
C CYS A 428 2.24 -1.37 10.21
N ALA A 429 2.00 -2.49 9.52
CA ALA A 429 2.77 -3.72 9.71
C ALA A 429 3.86 -3.88 8.64
N LEU A 430 3.68 -3.28 7.45
CA LEU A 430 4.66 -3.22 6.38
C LEU A 430 5.90 -2.39 6.79
N GLY A 431 5.72 -1.22 7.39
CA GLY A 431 6.83 -0.35 7.81
C GLY A 431 7.86 -1.09 8.69
N PRO A 432 7.44 -1.70 9.82
CA PRO A 432 8.30 -2.54 10.64
C PRO A 432 8.89 -3.75 9.89
N TYR A 433 8.13 -4.35 8.96
CA TYR A 433 8.61 -5.47 8.13
C TYR A 433 9.77 -5.04 7.23
N CYS A 434 9.63 -3.89 6.57
CA CYS A 434 10.65 -3.28 5.72
C CYS A 434 11.89 -2.84 6.51
N MET A 435 11.69 -2.10 7.61
CA MET A 435 12.77 -1.58 8.45
C MET A 435 13.58 -2.67 9.14
N LEU A 436 12.98 -3.81 9.48
CA LEU A 436 13.70 -4.95 10.03
C LEU A 436 14.67 -5.58 9.01
N ARG A 437 14.30 -5.55 7.72
CA ARG A 437 15.01 -6.26 6.66
C ARG A 437 16.04 -5.42 5.96
N GLU A 438 15.65 -4.23 5.52
CA GLU A 438 16.48 -3.32 4.73
C GLU A 438 16.35 -1.89 5.29
N PRO A 439 16.78 -1.64 6.54
CA PRO A 439 16.61 -0.33 7.21
C PRO A 439 17.26 0.81 6.43
N LEU A 440 18.44 0.59 5.85
CA LEU A 440 19.15 1.61 5.07
C LEU A 440 18.41 2.02 3.80
N PHE A 441 17.69 1.08 3.19
CA PHE A 441 16.92 1.31 1.97
C PHE A 441 15.60 2.03 2.27
N PHE A 442 14.92 1.64 3.35
CA PHE A 442 13.59 2.17 3.73
C PHE A 442 13.62 3.30 4.77
N LYS A 443 14.78 3.68 5.34
CA LYS A 443 14.84 4.67 6.42
C LYS A 443 14.14 5.98 6.09
N ASN A 444 14.17 6.41 4.83
CA ASN A 444 13.57 7.68 4.40
C ASN A 444 12.16 7.51 3.82
N THR A 445 11.59 6.32 3.91
CA THR A 445 10.24 6.02 3.42
C THR A 445 9.21 6.24 4.53
N LEU A 446 8.16 6.98 4.20
CA LEU A 446 6.96 7.09 5.03
C LEU A 446 5.96 5.99 4.64
N PHE A 447 5.50 5.22 5.63
CA PHE A 447 4.48 4.19 5.44
C PHE A 447 3.15 4.69 6.01
N CYS A 448 2.12 4.80 5.18
CA CYS A 448 0.81 5.30 5.61
C CYS A 448 -0.34 4.40 5.16
N ILE A 449 -1.32 4.25 6.03
CA ILE A 449 -2.62 3.67 5.73
C ILE A 449 -3.44 4.73 4.98
N ASP A 450 -4.14 4.30 3.95
CA ASP A 450 -5.06 5.18 3.23
C ASP A 450 -6.26 5.61 4.10
N HIS A 451 -7.00 6.61 3.62
CA HIS A 451 -8.14 7.17 4.33
C HIS A 451 -9.31 6.19 4.51
N PHE A 452 -9.49 5.22 3.60
CA PHE A 452 -10.67 4.34 3.59
C PHE A 452 -10.53 3.19 4.58
N HIS A 453 -9.32 2.66 4.73
CA HIS A 453 -9.03 1.56 5.63
C HIS A 453 -8.73 2.03 7.06
N ALA A 454 -8.52 3.33 7.27
CA ALA A 454 -8.20 3.90 8.58
C ALA A 454 -9.17 3.47 9.70
N ALA A 455 -10.48 3.40 9.41
CA ALA A 455 -11.50 3.01 10.39
C ALA A 455 -11.32 1.58 10.93
N GLY A 456 -10.70 0.68 10.15
CA GLY A 456 -10.40 -0.69 10.57
C GLY A 456 -9.21 -0.81 11.53
N HIS A 457 -8.45 0.26 11.74
CA HIS A 457 -7.16 0.26 12.42
C HIS A 457 -7.21 0.96 13.80
N THR A 458 -8.13 0.56 14.66
CA THR A 458 -8.35 1.20 15.98
C THR A 458 -7.20 1.09 16.97
N LYS A 459 -6.24 0.18 16.73
CA LYS A 459 -5.06 -0.03 17.59
C LYS A 459 -3.79 0.63 17.05
N CYS A 460 -3.84 1.13 15.81
CA CYS A 460 -2.66 1.69 15.17
C CYS A 460 -2.38 3.10 15.65
N SER A 461 -1.09 3.44 15.71
CA SER A 461 -0.66 4.80 16.02
C SER A 461 -1.18 5.81 14.98
N PRO A 462 -1.59 7.03 15.39
CA PRO A 462 -1.89 8.13 14.48
C PRO A 462 -0.79 8.36 13.41
N ALA A 463 0.47 8.10 13.76
CA ALA A 463 1.61 8.23 12.85
C ALA A 463 1.58 7.25 11.65
N ALA A 464 0.67 6.27 11.64
CA ALA A 464 0.47 5.34 10.54
C ALA A 464 -0.61 5.81 9.55
N PHE A 465 -1.35 6.90 9.78
CA PHE A 465 -2.47 7.30 8.92
C PHE A 465 -2.10 8.48 8.04
N LEU A 466 -2.40 8.39 6.74
CA LEU A 466 -2.12 9.47 5.79
C LEU A 466 -2.87 10.77 6.17
N SER A 467 -4.07 10.65 6.74
CA SER A 467 -4.89 11.79 7.18
C SER A 467 -4.16 12.68 8.17
N GLU A 468 -3.39 12.10 9.10
CA GLU A 468 -2.65 12.88 10.11
C GLU A 468 -1.59 13.78 9.47
N TYR A 469 -0.95 13.31 8.40
CA TYR A 469 0.02 14.11 7.65
C TYR A 469 -0.65 15.10 6.71
N ALA A 470 -1.75 14.71 6.05
CA ALA A 470 -2.50 15.60 5.16
C ALA A 470 -3.13 16.79 5.90
N ASN A 471 -3.48 16.62 7.18
CA ASN A 471 -4.00 17.69 8.04
C ASN A 471 -2.98 18.78 8.34
N VAL A 472 -1.67 18.48 8.30
CA VAL A 472 -0.60 19.45 8.58
C VAL A 472 0.14 19.89 7.31
N ASP A 473 0.19 19.04 6.29
CA ASP A 473 0.85 19.30 5.01
C ASP A 473 -0.16 19.24 3.84
N PRO A 474 -0.66 20.39 3.35
CA PRO A 474 -1.60 20.46 2.24
C PRO A 474 -1.10 19.78 0.96
N ARG A 475 0.22 19.62 0.78
CA ARG A 475 0.80 18.94 -0.39
C ARG A 475 0.43 17.46 -0.43
N LEU A 476 0.11 16.87 0.72
CA LEU A 476 -0.27 15.45 0.83
C LEU A 476 -1.78 15.23 0.61
N VAL A 477 -2.61 16.27 0.70
CA VAL A 477 -4.04 16.22 0.35
C VAL A 477 -4.24 15.85 -1.12
N ALA A 478 -3.31 16.27 -2.00
CA ALA A 478 -3.34 15.94 -3.41
C ALA A 478 -3.09 14.44 -3.70
N ILE A 479 -2.65 13.65 -2.71
CA ILE A 479 -2.46 12.22 -2.90
C ILE A 479 -3.82 11.53 -2.94
N ASN A 480 -4.19 11.05 -4.12
CA ASN A 480 -5.42 10.28 -4.32
C ASN A 480 -5.31 8.89 -3.68
N SER A 481 -5.49 8.79 -2.36
CA SER A 481 -5.44 7.50 -1.66
C SER A 481 -6.60 6.57 -2.02
N SER A 482 -7.60 7.03 -2.78
CA SER A 482 -8.68 6.21 -3.35
C SER A 482 -8.31 5.52 -4.66
N ALA A 483 -7.12 5.80 -5.21
CA ALA A 483 -6.71 5.27 -6.52
C ALA A 483 -6.71 3.73 -6.56
N GLY A 484 -6.35 3.07 -5.45
CA GLY A 484 -6.45 1.63 -5.28
C GLY A 484 -7.87 1.11 -5.49
N GLU A 485 -8.83 1.61 -4.72
CA GLU A 485 -10.24 1.21 -4.81
C GLU A 485 -10.86 1.53 -6.17
N CYS A 486 -10.53 2.68 -6.77
CA CYS A 486 -10.96 3.03 -8.11
C CYS A 486 -10.47 2.00 -9.17
N GLY A 487 -9.20 1.63 -9.07
CA GLY A 487 -8.59 0.61 -9.93
C GLY A 487 -9.22 -0.76 -9.72
N ASN A 488 -9.42 -1.15 -8.46
CA ASN A 488 -10.06 -2.39 -8.05
C ASN A 488 -11.49 -2.49 -8.57
N SER A 489 -12.31 -1.46 -8.37
CA SER A 489 -13.67 -1.37 -8.90
C SER A 489 -13.70 -1.58 -10.42
N SER A 490 -12.73 -1.01 -11.13
CA SER A 490 -12.64 -1.11 -12.58
C SER A 490 -12.23 -2.51 -13.04
N LEU A 491 -11.32 -3.15 -12.32
CA LEU A 491 -10.92 -4.53 -12.57
C LEU A 491 -11.99 -5.57 -12.28
N LYS A 492 -13.00 -5.26 -11.45
CA LYS A 492 -14.16 -6.16 -11.26
C LYS A 492 -14.83 -6.47 -12.61
N ARG A 493 -14.76 -5.56 -13.60
CA ARG A 493 -15.28 -5.75 -14.97
C ARG A 493 -14.69 -6.95 -15.70
N ILE A 494 -13.44 -7.33 -15.40
CA ILE A 494 -12.77 -8.45 -16.06
C ILE A 494 -12.77 -9.73 -15.24
N ARG A 495 -13.27 -9.69 -14.00
CA ARG A 495 -13.24 -10.81 -13.05
C ARG A 495 -13.88 -12.07 -13.62
N LYS A 496 -15.08 -11.95 -14.20
CA LYS A 496 -15.79 -13.09 -14.77
C LYS A 496 -15.04 -13.68 -15.96
N SER A 497 -14.58 -12.84 -16.90
CA SER A 497 -13.79 -13.30 -18.05
C SER A 497 -12.53 -14.06 -17.63
N VAL A 498 -11.77 -13.49 -16.68
CA VAL A 498 -10.51 -14.08 -16.20
C VAL A 498 -10.71 -15.43 -15.50
N SER A 499 -11.84 -15.63 -14.82
CA SER A 499 -12.12 -16.86 -14.07
C SER A 499 -12.18 -18.14 -14.93
N TYR A 500 -12.41 -18.01 -16.24
CA TYR A 500 -12.47 -19.11 -17.20
C TYR A 500 -11.21 -19.23 -18.07
N MET A 501 -10.18 -18.42 -17.81
CA MET A 501 -8.95 -18.37 -18.61
C MET A 501 -7.83 -19.22 -18.00
N SER A 502 -6.95 -19.73 -18.86
CA SER A 502 -5.63 -20.20 -18.42
C SER A 502 -4.80 -19.02 -17.89
N GLN A 503 -3.77 -19.31 -17.09
CA GLN A 503 -2.89 -18.30 -16.51
C GLN A 503 -2.35 -17.31 -17.54
N GLU A 504 -1.75 -17.81 -18.62
CA GLU A 504 -1.17 -16.98 -19.68
C GLU A 504 -2.19 -16.01 -20.29
N ARG A 505 -3.40 -16.52 -20.62
CA ARG A 505 -4.49 -15.69 -21.17
C ARG A 505 -4.98 -14.66 -20.16
N ALA A 506 -5.13 -15.04 -18.90
CA ALA A 506 -5.53 -14.12 -17.84
C ALA A 506 -4.52 -12.97 -17.66
N ILE A 507 -3.22 -13.28 -17.73
CA ILE A 507 -2.13 -12.30 -17.64
C ILE A 507 -2.16 -11.34 -18.83
N ILE A 508 -2.28 -11.84 -20.06
CA ILE A 508 -2.41 -11.00 -21.27
C ILE A 508 -3.64 -10.11 -21.20
N TYR A 509 -4.80 -10.69 -20.87
CA TYR A 509 -6.08 -9.97 -20.76
C TYR A 509 -6.00 -8.83 -19.73
N THR A 510 -5.33 -9.09 -18.60
CA THR A 510 -5.09 -8.11 -17.55
C THR A 510 -4.11 -7.02 -17.99
N LYS A 511 -3.01 -7.34 -18.68
CA LYS A 511 -2.08 -6.34 -19.22
C LYS A 511 -2.81 -5.40 -20.17
N VAL A 512 -3.56 -5.93 -21.14
CA VAL A 512 -4.28 -5.10 -22.12
C VAL A 512 -5.27 -4.18 -21.41
N PHE A 513 -6.03 -4.70 -20.44
CA PHE A 513 -6.95 -3.89 -19.65
C PHE A 513 -6.25 -2.70 -18.99
N LEU A 514 -5.17 -2.98 -18.25
CA LEU A 514 -4.44 -1.95 -17.51
C LEU A 514 -3.74 -0.95 -18.44
N SER A 515 -3.29 -1.39 -19.61
CA SER A 515 -2.62 -0.51 -20.59
C SER A 515 -3.60 0.49 -21.18
N VAL A 516 -4.77 0.02 -21.63
CA VAL A 516 -5.85 0.90 -22.13
C VAL A 516 -6.36 1.81 -21.01
N TRP A 517 -6.55 1.28 -19.81
CA TRP A 517 -6.95 2.06 -18.64
C TRP A 517 -5.98 3.22 -18.37
N ASN A 518 -4.67 2.95 -18.38
CA ASN A 518 -3.65 3.96 -18.16
C ASN A 518 -3.63 5.00 -19.28
N ARG A 519 -3.79 4.62 -20.56
CA ARG A 519 -3.89 5.58 -21.67
C ARG A 519 -5.03 6.57 -21.46
N ILE A 520 -6.21 6.07 -21.08
CA ILE A 520 -7.39 6.92 -20.79
C ILE A 520 -7.11 7.87 -19.62
N ARG A 521 -6.42 7.38 -18.57
CA ARG A 521 -6.03 8.21 -17.42
C ARG A 521 -5.00 9.28 -17.80
N LEU A 522 -3.98 8.93 -18.58
CA LEU A 522 -2.95 9.86 -19.04
C LEU A 522 -3.54 10.98 -19.91
N GLN A 523 -4.50 10.67 -20.78
CA GLN A 523 -5.21 11.68 -21.57
C GLN A 523 -5.98 12.69 -20.71
N LYS A 524 -6.53 12.25 -19.56
CA LYS A 524 -7.21 13.16 -18.61
C LYS A 524 -6.25 14.00 -17.77
N MET A 525 -4.96 13.66 -17.77
CA MET A 525 -3.90 14.39 -17.05
C MET A 525 -3.17 15.40 -17.93
N GLN A 526 -3.37 15.35 -19.24
CA GLN A 526 -2.98 16.40 -20.19
C GLN A 526 -4.01 17.52 -20.11
#